data_AF-A0A6B1EX15-F1
#
_entry.id   AF-A0A6B1EX15-F1
#
_cell.length_a   1.000
_cell.length_b   1.000
_cell.length_c   1.000
_cell.angle_alpha   90.00
_cell.angle_beta   90.00
_cell.angle_gamma   90.00
#
_symmetry.space_group_name_H-M   'P 1'
#
loop_
_entity.id
_entity.type
_entity.pdbx_description
1 polymer ?
#
loop_
_entity_poly.entity_id
_entity_poly.type
_entity_poly.pdbx_seq_one_letter_code
_entity_poly.pdbx_strand_id
1 'polypeptide(L)'
;MSQSIMMDKFPSEWQVMQIGDLFEAKAGGDYDPSNSSDVRDNRYPYPIYANGLTQQGLYGFSNYSEEPSGSITVTGRGTLGQAFYRDTPFVAIGRLIVLKPKTSINARFFCEYINYGIEFAVESTGVPQLTAPQISNYLVPVPLIPEQRAIAEVLSDVDGLLNALEALIAKKRAIKQATMQQLLTGKARLPGFSGAWETKRLGDVAHIKTGSKNNEDKDDNGQYPLYVRSAVVERINSYCFDGEAILVPGEGGIEN
;
A
#
# COMPACT_ATOMS: atom_id res chain seq x y z
N MET A 1 -3.86 21.94 18.79
CA MET A 1 -3.09 23.05 18.19
C MET A 1 -4.01 24.25 18.03
N SER A 2 -3.59 25.46 18.40
CA SER A 2 -4.45 26.66 18.26
C SER A 2 -4.61 27.07 16.80
N GLN A 3 -5.76 27.65 16.46
CA GLN A 3 -6.13 28.12 15.10
C GLN A 3 -5.10 29.10 14.51
N SER A 4 -4.44 29.89 15.37
CA SER A 4 -3.37 30.83 14.99
C SER A 4 -2.14 30.16 14.40
N ILE A 5 -1.76 28.96 14.85
CA ILE A 5 -0.55 28.26 14.38
C ILE A 5 -0.78 27.58 13.02
N MET A 6 -2.03 27.29 12.65
CA MET A 6 -2.35 26.75 11.32
C MET A 6 -2.35 27.82 10.23
N MET A 7 -2.73 29.06 10.54
CA MET A 7 -2.81 30.13 9.55
C MET A 7 -1.43 30.51 8.98
N ASP A 8 -0.36 30.36 9.76
CA ASP A 8 1.02 30.60 9.29
C ASP A 8 1.57 29.48 8.39
N LYS A 9 0.87 28.33 8.30
CA LYS A 9 1.29 27.17 7.49
C LYS A 9 0.73 27.17 6.08
N PHE A 10 -0.32 27.95 5.81
CA PHE A 10 -1.03 27.93 4.53
C PHE A 10 -0.92 29.28 3.82
N PRO A 11 -1.05 29.30 2.48
CA PRO A 11 -1.20 30.55 1.76
C PRO A 11 -2.34 31.39 2.35
N SER A 12 -2.15 32.71 2.38
CA SER A 12 -3.10 33.65 3.00
C SER A 12 -4.51 33.62 2.40
N GLU A 13 -4.63 33.13 1.17
CA GLU A 13 -5.86 32.95 0.42
C GLU A 13 -6.64 31.69 0.81
N TRP A 14 -6.03 30.74 1.53
CA TRP A 14 -6.71 29.53 1.99
C TRP A 14 -7.49 29.82 3.27
N GLN A 15 -8.77 29.46 3.26
CA GLN A 15 -9.59 29.51 4.47
C GLN A 15 -9.31 28.30 5.34
N VAL A 16 -9.49 28.42 6.66
CA VAL A 16 -9.39 27.29 7.59
C VAL A 16 -10.77 27.07 8.21
N MET A 17 -11.34 25.90 8.00
CA MET A 17 -12.70 25.54 8.45
C MET A 17 -12.67 24.22 9.22
N GLN A 18 -13.71 23.93 10.00
CA GLN A 18 -13.86 22.62 10.60
C GLN A 18 -14.37 21.61 9.57
N ILE A 19 -14.00 20.34 9.69
CA ILE A 19 -14.55 19.26 8.86
C ILE A 19 -16.09 19.24 8.96
N GLY A 20 -16.64 19.51 10.14
CA GLY A 20 -18.09 19.58 10.37
C GLY A 20 -18.80 20.68 9.58
N ASP A 21 -18.11 21.75 9.18
CA ASP A 21 -18.67 22.79 8.33
C ASP A 21 -18.81 22.33 6.86
N LEU A 22 -17.89 21.47 6.43
CA LEU A 22 -17.76 21.00 5.04
C LEU A 22 -18.47 19.65 4.80
N PHE A 23 -18.56 18.82 5.84
CA PHE A 23 -19.07 17.46 5.76
C PHE A 23 -20.11 17.17 6.84
N GLU A 24 -21.08 16.33 6.49
CA GLU A 24 -21.91 15.61 7.44
C GLU A 24 -21.18 14.33 7.84
N ALA A 25 -20.81 14.23 9.12
CA ALA A 25 -20.10 13.08 9.65
C ALA A 25 -21.07 12.13 10.37
N LYS A 26 -21.02 10.85 10.04
CA LYS A 26 -21.76 9.81 10.77
C LYS A 26 -20.95 8.51 10.87
N ALA A 27 -21.37 7.61 11.75
CA ALA A 27 -20.85 6.26 11.81
C ALA A 27 -21.71 5.32 10.93
N GLY A 28 -21.10 4.26 10.42
CA GLY A 28 -21.77 3.19 9.71
C GLY A 28 -22.78 2.43 10.59
N GLY A 29 -23.70 1.76 9.91
CA GLY A 29 -24.77 0.97 10.54
C GLY A 29 -24.34 -0.45 10.91
N ASP A 30 -25.31 -1.26 11.28
CA ASP A 30 -25.09 -2.69 11.52
C ASP A 30 -25.01 -3.46 10.20
N TYR A 31 -24.25 -4.56 10.19
CA TYR A 31 -24.18 -5.44 9.02
C TYR A 31 -25.47 -6.24 8.85
N ASP A 32 -26.08 -6.17 7.67
CA ASP A 32 -27.26 -6.97 7.31
C ASP A 32 -26.86 -8.16 6.41
N PRO A 33 -26.73 -9.39 6.96
CA PRO A 33 -26.36 -10.56 6.18
C PRO A 33 -27.43 -10.97 5.15
N SER A 34 -28.70 -10.60 5.34
CA SER A 34 -29.79 -11.01 4.44
C SER A 34 -29.73 -10.28 3.09
N ASN A 35 -29.11 -9.11 3.08
CA ASN A 35 -29.00 -8.21 1.94
C ASN A 35 -27.55 -8.03 1.48
N SER A 36 -26.67 -8.97 1.84
CA SER A 36 -25.23 -8.91 1.55
C SER A 36 -24.70 -10.18 0.87
N SER A 37 -23.56 -10.04 0.19
CA SER A 37 -22.84 -11.09 -0.53
C SER A 37 -21.34 -10.79 -0.54
N ASP A 38 -20.49 -11.82 -0.51
CA ASP A 38 -19.04 -11.67 -0.70
C ASP A 38 -18.66 -11.36 -2.16
N VAL A 39 -19.56 -11.67 -3.09
CA VAL A 39 -19.34 -11.53 -4.53
C VAL A 39 -20.22 -10.41 -5.09
N ARG A 40 -19.59 -9.52 -5.87
CA ARG A 40 -20.30 -8.50 -6.63
C ARG A 40 -21.02 -9.11 -7.82
N ASP A 41 -22.31 -8.85 -7.94
CA ASP A 41 -23.10 -9.21 -9.11
C ASP A 41 -24.23 -8.19 -9.34
N ASN A 42 -25.15 -8.52 -10.26
CA ASN A 42 -26.28 -7.64 -10.58
C ASN A 42 -27.29 -7.49 -9.42
N ARG A 43 -27.34 -8.46 -8.50
CA ARG A 43 -28.20 -8.44 -7.33
C ARG A 43 -27.55 -7.68 -6.18
N TYR A 44 -26.24 -7.77 -6.02
CA TYR A 44 -25.45 -7.10 -4.99
C TYR A 44 -24.39 -6.18 -5.63
N PRO A 45 -24.79 -5.04 -6.23
CA PRO A 45 -23.88 -4.20 -7.00
C PRO A 45 -23.10 -3.18 -6.15
N TYR A 46 -23.52 -2.90 -4.92
CA TYR A 46 -22.98 -1.82 -4.09
C TYR A 46 -21.94 -2.35 -3.10
N PRO A 47 -20.77 -1.72 -2.97
CA PRO A 47 -19.78 -2.15 -1.99
C PRO A 47 -20.23 -1.86 -0.55
N ILE A 48 -19.88 -2.76 0.36
CA ILE A 48 -19.98 -2.60 1.81
C ILE A 48 -18.56 -2.34 2.33
N TYR A 49 -18.37 -1.26 3.06
CA TYR A 49 -17.08 -0.90 3.66
C TYR A 49 -17.12 -1.01 5.18
N ALA A 50 -16.05 -1.55 5.76
CA ALA A 50 -15.84 -1.65 7.20
C ALA A 50 -14.52 -0.97 7.62
N ASN A 51 -14.19 -1.02 8.91
CA ASN A 51 -12.87 -0.58 9.37
C ASN A 51 -11.81 -1.60 8.91
N GLY A 52 -10.99 -1.22 7.94
CA GLY A 52 -9.91 -2.05 7.41
C GLY A 52 -9.08 -1.32 6.37
N LEU A 53 -7.84 -1.77 6.19
CA LEU A 53 -6.91 -1.22 5.19
C LEU A 53 -6.82 -2.12 3.95
N THR A 54 -6.98 -3.42 4.14
CA THR A 54 -7.01 -4.40 3.07
C THR A 54 -8.14 -4.06 2.10
N GLN A 55 -7.81 -3.94 0.81
CA GLN A 55 -8.75 -3.51 -0.23
C GLN A 55 -9.52 -2.23 0.15
N GLN A 56 -8.84 -1.31 0.85
CA GLN A 56 -9.44 -0.06 1.34
C GLN A 56 -10.69 -0.29 2.20
N GLY A 57 -10.74 -1.39 2.96
CA GLY A 57 -11.84 -1.72 3.86
C GLY A 57 -13.05 -2.37 3.20
N LEU A 58 -12.94 -2.84 1.95
CA LEU A 58 -14.01 -3.60 1.30
C LEU A 58 -14.34 -4.86 2.12
N TYR A 59 -15.59 -4.99 2.53
CA TYR A 59 -16.09 -6.10 3.33
C TYR A 59 -16.93 -7.08 2.51
N GLY A 60 -17.70 -6.57 1.55
CA GLY A 60 -18.59 -7.35 0.69
C GLY A 60 -19.44 -6.43 -0.17
N PHE A 61 -20.60 -6.90 -0.59
CA PHE A 61 -21.51 -6.18 -1.47
C PHE A 61 -22.96 -6.30 -1.01
N SER A 62 -23.74 -5.24 -1.17
CA SER A 62 -25.15 -5.15 -0.81
C SER A 62 -26.04 -4.91 -2.03
N ASN A 63 -27.31 -5.28 -1.91
CA ASN A 63 -28.35 -4.99 -2.91
C ASN A 63 -28.97 -3.58 -2.76
N TYR A 64 -28.52 -2.82 -1.76
CA TYR A 64 -28.91 -1.43 -1.49
C TYR A 64 -27.67 -0.56 -1.21
N SER A 65 -27.84 0.76 -1.23
CA SER A 65 -26.82 1.73 -0.81
C SER A 65 -27.42 2.74 0.16
N GLU A 66 -26.64 3.20 1.13
CA GLU A 66 -27.03 4.23 2.09
C GLU A 66 -26.32 5.56 1.83
N GLU A 67 -25.08 5.47 1.32
CA GLU A 67 -24.23 6.63 1.09
C GLU A 67 -24.06 6.91 -0.40
N PRO A 68 -24.06 8.20 -0.80
CA PRO A 68 -23.82 8.57 -2.18
C PRO A 68 -22.34 8.47 -2.54
N SER A 69 -22.08 8.30 -3.83
CA SER A 69 -20.76 8.54 -4.43
C SER A 69 -20.29 9.97 -4.15
N GLY A 70 -18.97 10.16 -4.04
CA GLY A 70 -18.36 11.44 -3.69
C GLY A 70 -18.17 11.64 -2.19
N SER A 71 -18.54 10.65 -1.36
CA SER A 71 -18.28 10.66 0.08
C SER A 71 -16.91 10.06 0.42
N ILE A 72 -16.42 10.32 1.63
CA ILE A 72 -15.17 9.78 2.16
C ILE A 72 -15.52 8.83 3.32
N THR A 73 -14.84 7.70 3.42
CA THR A 73 -14.86 6.86 4.63
C THR A 73 -13.57 7.03 5.42
N VAL A 74 -13.63 7.12 6.74
CA VAL A 74 -12.46 7.25 7.63
C VAL A 74 -12.50 6.16 8.70
N THR A 75 -11.39 5.45 8.90
CA THR A 75 -11.31 4.39 9.91
C THR A 75 -11.42 4.98 11.32
N GLY A 76 -12.44 4.54 12.06
CA GLY A 76 -12.74 4.96 13.42
C GLY A 76 -12.19 4.02 14.50
N ARG A 77 -11.78 2.80 14.13
CA ARG A 77 -11.21 1.78 15.03
C ARG A 77 -10.11 0.97 14.35
N GLY A 78 -9.19 0.43 15.15
CA GLY A 78 -8.00 -0.26 14.64
C GLY A 78 -6.94 0.77 14.25
N THR A 79 -6.55 0.80 12.98
CA THR A 79 -5.80 1.95 12.44
C THR A 79 -6.73 3.16 12.40
N LEU A 80 -6.38 4.23 13.10
CA LEU A 80 -7.21 5.43 13.16
C LEU A 80 -6.89 6.40 12.04
N GLY A 81 -7.94 7.04 11.50
CA GLY A 81 -7.78 8.22 10.65
C GLY A 81 -7.47 7.94 9.18
N GLN A 82 -7.41 6.68 8.75
CA GLN A 82 -7.20 6.37 7.35
C GLN A 82 -8.47 6.69 6.56
N ALA A 83 -8.36 7.62 5.61
CA ALA A 83 -9.41 8.06 4.73
C ALA A 83 -9.33 7.40 3.35
N PHE A 84 -10.51 7.14 2.77
CA PHE A 84 -10.68 6.65 1.41
C PHE A 84 -11.86 7.36 0.73
N TYR A 85 -11.61 7.92 -0.46
CA TYR A 85 -12.66 8.47 -1.32
C TYR A 85 -13.49 7.36 -1.97
N ARG A 86 -14.81 7.52 -2.02
CA ARG A 86 -15.74 6.56 -2.61
C ARG A 86 -16.38 7.14 -3.87
N ASP A 87 -16.08 6.54 -5.01
CA ASP A 87 -16.56 6.96 -6.34
C ASP A 87 -17.91 6.34 -6.74
N THR A 88 -18.43 5.43 -5.92
CA THR A 88 -19.71 4.73 -6.14
C THR A 88 -20.58 4.79 -4.89
N PRO A 89 -21.92 4.70 -5.00
CA PRO A 89 -22.78 4.55 -3.84
C PRO A 89 -22.46 3.28 -3.05
N PHE A 90 -22.56 3.33 -1.73
CA PHE A 90 -22.06 2.26 -0.86
C PHE A 90 -22.85 2.13 0.44
N VAL A 91 -22.52 1.09 1.22
CA VAL A 91 -22.94 0.91 2.62
C VAL A 91 -21.71 0.96 3.51
N ALA A 92 -21.79 1.65 4.64
CA ALA A 92 -20.74 1.64 5.66
C ALA A 92 -21.25 0.88 6.88
N ILE A 93 -20.44 -0.05 7.39
CA ILE A 93 -20.80 -0.87 8.55
C ILE A 93 -19.86 -0.67 9.73
N GLY A 94 -20.39 -0.94 10.92
CA GLY A 94 -19.73 -0.73 12.19
C GLY A 94 -19.34 0.74 12.38
N ARG A 95 -18.32 0.99 13.18
CA ARG A 95 -17.89 2.36 13.50
C ARG A 95 -17.04 3.03 12.42
N LEU A 96 -17.18 2.60 11.16
CA LEU A 96 -16.53 3.29 10.05
C LEU A 96 -17.18 4.67 9.92
N ILE A 97 -16.37 5.73 9.88
CA ILE A 97 -16.90 7.08 9.77
C ILE A 97 -17.16 7.37 8.29
N VAL A 98 -18.28 8.00 7.99
CA VAL A 98 -18.61 8.54 6.67
C VAL A 98 -18.61 10.07 6.76
N LEU A 99 -17.93 10.72 5.83
CA LEU A 99 -17.95 12.16 5.62
C LEU A 99 -18.63 12.45 4.27
N LYS A 100 -19.86 12.95 4.34
CA LYS A 100 -20.65 13.32 3.16
C LYS A 100 -20.56 14.83 2.92
N PRO A 101 -20.11 15.30 1.74
CA PRO A 101 -20.02 16.74 1.45
C PRO A 101 -21.35 17.47 1.65
N LYS A 102 -21.33 18.58 2.39
CA LYS A 102 -22.47 19.52 2.55
C LYS A 102 -22.50 20.61 1.50
N THR A 103 -21.33 20.94 0.95
CA THR A 103 -21.11 22.04 0.02
C THR A 103 -20.41 21.54 -1.24
N SER A 104 -20.29 22.40 -2.25
CA SER A 104 -19.51 22.09 -3.45
C SER A 104 -18.02 22.14 -3.11
N ILE A 105 -17.41 20.97 -2.94
CA ILE A 105 -15.97 20.77 -2.65
C ILE A 105 -15.40 19.61 -3.47
N ASN A 106 -14.08 19.52 -3.59
CA ASN A 106 -13.42 18.32 -4.10
C ASN A 106 -13.09 17.37 -2.93
N ALA A 107 -13.89 16.33 -2.73
CA ALA A 107 -13.68 15.39 -1.62
C ALA A 107 -12.40 14.55 -1.74
N ARG A 108 -11.78 14.41 -2.93
CA ARG A 108 -10.47 13.74 -3.06
C ARG A 108 -9.37 14.58 -2.41
N PHE A 109 -9.37 15.90 -2.62
CA PHE A 109 -8.43 16.80 -1.94
C PHE A 109 -8.50 16.64 -0.41
N PHE A 110 -9.72 16.65 0.15
CA PHE A 110 -9.90 16.48 1.60
C PHE A 110 -9.56 15.07 2.07
N CYS A 111 -9.78 14.04 1.25
CA CYS A 111 -9.34 12.67 1.54
C CYS A 111 -7.81 12.63 1.73
N GLU A 112 -7.05 13.21 0.80
CA GLU A 112 -5.59 13.29 0.90
C GLU A 112 -5.14 14.14 2.08
N TYR A 113 -5.79 15.27 2.32
CA TYR A 113 -5.46 16.12 3.46
C TYR A 113 -5.74 15.42 4.79
N ILE A 114 -6.80 14.62 4.91
CA ILE A 114 -7.06 13.82 6.11
C ILE A 114 -5.93 12.80 6.35
N ASN A 115 -5.44 12.16 5.28
CA ASN A 115 -4.40 11.13 5.38
C ASN A 115 -3.03 11.68 5.77
N TYR A 116 -2.67 12.88 5.27
CA TYR A 116 -1.31 13.40 5.37
C TYR A 116 -1.18 14.73 6.12
N GLY A 117 -2.28 15.48 6.25
CA GLY A 117 -2.32 16.80 6.87
C GLY A 117 -2.92 16.81 8.29
N ILE A 118 -3.52 15.70 8.73
CA ILE A 118 -4.13 15.59 10.06
C ILE A 118 -3.43 14.52 10.89
N GLU A 119 -2.94 14.93 12.06
CA GLU A 119 -2.55 14.00 13.12
C GLU A 119 -3.72 13.84 14.09
N PHE A 120 -4.33 12.65 14.10
CA PHE A 120 -5.42 12.35 15.01
C PHE A 120 -4.89 12.11 16.43
N ALA A 121 -5.46 12.82 17.40
CA ALA A 121 -5.15 12.60 18.80
C ALA A 121 -5.57 11.20 19.23
N VAL A 122 -4.60 10.42 19.74
CA VAL A 122 -4.83 9.10 20.33
C VAL A 122 -5.04 9.29 21.83
N GLU A 123 -6.28 9.55 22.23
CA GLU A 123 -6.63 9.67 23.65
C GLU A 123 -6.95 8.28 24.23
N SER A 124 -6.13 7.81 25.18
CA SER A 124 -6.38 6.74 26.19
C SER A 124 -5.42 5.54 26.17
N THR A 125 -5.31 4.91 27.34
CA THR A 125 -4.62 3.65 27.71
C THR A 125 -5.38 2.37 27.28
N GLY A 126 -6.46 2.51 26.49
CA GLY A 126 -7.28 1.41 25.92
C GLY A 126 -7.23 1.35 24.39
N VAL A 127 -8.17 0.63 23.74
CA VAL A 127 -8.26 0.58 22.27
C VAL A 127 -8.65 1.96 21.73
N PRO A 128 -7.78 2.65 20.97
CA PRO A 128 -8.07 3.98 20.47
C PRO A 128 -9.29 4.01 19.56
N GLN A 129 -10.09 5.07 19.65
CA GLN A 129 -11.27 5.27 18.82
C GLN A 129 -11.40 6.73 18.37
N LEU A 130 -11.67 6.91 17.08
CA LEU A 130 -12.13 8.16 16.49
C LEU A 130 -13.64 8.09 16.27
N THR A 131 -14.35 9.16 16.60
CA THR A 131 -15.82 9.27 16.46
C THR A 131 -16.19 10.37 15.48
N ALA A 132 -17.40 10.30 14.92
CA ALA A 132 -17.92 11.34 14.02
C ALA A 132 -17.92 12.76 14.66
N PRO A 133 -18.31 12.95 15.95
CA PRO A 133 -18.17 14.26 16.58
C PRO A 133 -16.71 14.72 16.73
N GLN A 134 -15.78 13.81 17.04
CA GLN A 134 -14.36 14.16 17.19
C GLN A 134 -13.77 14.63 15.86
N ILE A 135 -13.91 13.85 14.79
CA ILE A 135 -13.35 14.22 13.47
C ILE A 135 -13.95 15.53 12.95
N SER A 136 -15.23 15.80 13.25
CA SER A 136 -15.90 17.02 12.82
C SER A 136 -15.23 18.30 13.34
N ASN A 137 -14.56 18.23 14.49
CA ASN A 137 -13.91 19.39 15.11
C ASN A 137 -12.49 19.66 14.57
N TYR A 138 -11.92 18.79 13.74
CA TYR A 138 -10.61 19.01 13.16
C TYR A 138 -10.66 20.12 12.11
N LEU A 139 -9.64 20.97 12.12
CA LEU A 139 -9.49 22.06 11.16
C LEU A 139 -8.79 21.58 9.89
N VAL A 140 -9.28 22.05 8.75
CA VAL A 140 -8.72 21.76 7.42
C VAL A 140 -8.60 23.05 6.61
N PRO A 141 -7.58 23.18 5.76
CA PRO A 141 -7.49 24.25 4.80
C PRO A 141 -8.50 24.04 3.67
N VAL A 142 -8.99 25.14 3.14
CA VAL A 142 -9.99 25.20 2.09
C VAL A 142 -9.47 26.14 1.00
N PRO A 143 -8.69 25.62 0.04
CA PRO A 143 -8.34 26.35 -1.18
C PRO A 143 -9.58 26.66 -2.01
N LEU A 144 -9.43 27.49 -3.05
CA LEU A 144 -10.47 27.64 -4.07
C LEU A 144 -10.68 26.32 -4.83
N ILE A 145 -11.92 26.08 -5.29
CA ILE A 145 -12.29 24.84 -5.98
C ILE A 145 -11.39 24.46 -7.16
N PRO A 146 -10.96 25.41 -8.04
CA PRO A 146 -10.02 25.07 -9.11
C PRO A 146 -8.70 24.50 -8.59
N GLU A 147 -8.18 25.04 -7.49
CA GLU A 147 -6.94 24.58 -6.87
C GLU A 147 -7.12 23.23 -6.16
N GLN A 148 -8.24 23.04 -5.44
CA GLN A 148 -8.57 21.72 -4.87
C GLN A 148 -8.59 20.62 -5.95
N ARG A 149 -9.16 20.93 -7.13
CA ARG A 149 -9.19 19.99 -8.27
C ARG A 149 -7.81 19.74 -8.83
N ALA A 150 -7.03 20.80 -9.10
CA ALA A 150 -5.68 20.66 -9.65
C ALA A 150 -4.77 19.81 -8.75
N ILE A 151 -4.82 20.03 -7.42
CA ILE A 151 -4.06 19.23 -6.46
C ILE A 151 -4.54 17.78 -6.47
N ALA A 152 -5.86 17.55 -6.38
CA ALA A 152 -6.42 16.20 -6.37
C ALA A 152 -6.12 15.42 -7.65
N GLU A 153 -6.12 16.08 -8.81
CA GLU A 153 -5.78 15.49 -10.10
C GLU A 153 -4.32 15.06 -10.14
N VAL A 154 -3.38 15.94 -9.77
CA VAL A 154 -1.94 15.60 -9.74
C VAL A 154 -1.66 14.42 -8.82
N LEU A 155 -2.27 14.39 -7.62
CA LEU A 155 -2.09 13.27 -6.69
C LEU A 155 -2.71 11.96 -7.24
N SER A 156 -3.90 12.04 -7.85
CA SER A 156 -4.54 10.88 -8.47
C SER A 156 -3.74 10.33 -9.65
N ASP A 157 -3.08 11.20 -10.43
CA ASP A 157 -2.21 10.80 -11.54
C ASP A 157 -0.97 10.05 -11.03
N VAL A 158 -0.39 10.49 -9.91
CA VAL A 158 0.73 9.80 -9.25
C VAL A 158 0.29 8.41 -8.76
N ASP A 159 -0.86 8.31 -8.11
CA ASP A 159 -1.41 7.00 -7.69
C ASP A 159 -1.67 6.09 -8.89
N GLY A 160 -2.19 6.63 -9.99
CA GLY A 160 -2.39 5.90 -11.24
C GLY A 160 -1.07 5.35 -11.80
N LEU A 161 -0.01 6.16 -11.79
CA LEU A 161 1.32 5.74 -12.22
C LEU A 161 1.91 4.64 -11.32
N LEU A 162 1.79 4.76 -10.01
CA LEU A 162 2.26 3.75 -9.05
C LEU A 162 1.58 2.41 -9.30
N ASN A 163 0.25 2.40 -9.41
CA ASN A 163 -0.54 1.19 -9.70
C ASN A 163 -0.13 0.54 -11.03
N ALA A 164 0.09 1.36 -12.08
CA ALA A 164 0.53 0.86 -13.37
C ALA A 164 1.92 0.20 -13.30
N LEU A 165 2.85 0.78 -12.52
CA LEU A 165 4.19 0.24 -12.32
C LEU A 165 4.16 -1.07 -11.52
N GLU A 166 3.35 -1.17 -10.48
CA GLU A 166 3.17 -2.41 -9.70
C GLU A 166 2.62 -3.54 -10.57
N ALA A 167 1.58 -3.27 -11.37
CA ALA A 167 1.02 -4.22 -12.31
C ALA A 167 2.06 -4.68 -13.35
N LEU A 168 2.90 -3.75 -13.84
CA LEU A 168 3.98 -4.06 -14.77
C LEU A 168 5.05 -4.95 -14.13
N ILE A 169 5.44 -4.68 -12.88
CA ILE A 169 6.39 -5.50 -12.12
C ILE A 169 5.83 -6.92 -11.95
N ALA A 170 4.57 -7.06 -11.53
CA ALA A 170 3.91 -8.35 -11.37
C ALA A 170 3.90 -9.14 -12.69
N LYS A 171 3.51 -8.48 -13.80
CA LYS A 171 3.52 -9.09 -15.15
C LYS A 171 4.92 -9.55 -15.57
N LYS A 172 5.94 -8.72 -15.36
CA LYS A 172 7.33 -9.07 -15.70
C LYS A 172 7.84 -10.26 -14.88
N ARG A 173 7.50 -10.33 -13.58
CA ARG A 173 7.83 -11.48 -12.72
C ARG A 173 7.16 -12.76 -13.21
N ALA A 174 5.88 -12.71 -13.57
CA ALA A 174 5.16 -13.87 -14.11
C ALA A 174 5.77 -14.35 -15.44
N ILE A 175 6.09 -13.44 -16.36
CA ILE A 175 6.76 -13.78 -17.63
C ILE A 175 8.12 -14.42 -17.35
N LYS A 176 8.93 -13.84 -16.45
CA LYS A 176 10.23 -14.41 -16.05
C LYS A 176 10.05 -15.85 -15.55
N GLN A 177 9.12 -16.08 -14.63
CA GLN A 177 8.87 -17.40 -14.05
C GLN A 177 8.44 -18.42 -15.10
N ALA A 178 7.46 -18.10 -15.93
CA ALA A 178 7.01 -18.98 -17.00
C ALA A 178 8.12 -19.27 -18.02
N THR A 179 8.89 -18.24 -18.39
CA THR A 179 10.01 -18.37 -19.35
C THR A 179 11.12 -19.24 -18.78
N MET A 180 11.47 -19.08 -17.50
CA MET A 180 12.44 -19.96 -16.82
C MET A 180 11.97 -21.41 -16.85
N GLN A 181 10.70 -21.68 -16.54
CA GLN A 181 10.17 -23.04 -16.59
C GLN A 181 10.23 -23.65 -18.01
N GLN A 182 10.02 -22.86 -19.05
CA GLN A 182 10.10 -23.33 -20.44
C GLN A 182 11.54 -23.54 -20.91
N LEU A 183 12.42 -22.58 -20.65
CA LEU A 183 13.80 -22.59 -21.16
C LEU A 183 14.72 -23.49 -20.35
N LEU A 184 14.67 -23.44 -19.01
CA LEU A 184 15.56 -24.22 -18.14
C LEU A 184 15.20 -25.70 -18.05
N THR A 185 14.03 -26.09 -18.55
CA THR A 185 13.65 -27.50 -18.73
C THR A 185 13.79 -27.96 -20.19
N GLY A 186 14.19 -27.06 -21.09
CA GLY A 186 14.34 -27.33 -22.51
C GLY A 186 13.04 -27.59 -23.27
N LYS A 187 11.85 -27.39 -22.66
CA LYS A 187 10.53 -27.50 -23.31
C LYS A 187 10.38 -26.53 -24.47
N ALA A 188 10.87 -25.31 -24.30
CA ALA A 188 11.08 -24.35 -25.37
C ALA A 188 12.56 -24.01 -25.46
N ARG A 189 13.02 -23.64 -26.66
CA ARG A 189 14.42 -23.27 -26.91
C ARG A 189 14.49 -22.02 -27.76
N LEU A 190 15.57 -21.27 -27.58
CA LEU A 190 15.85 -20.10 -28.41
C LEU A 190 16.23 -20.55 -29.84
N PRO A 191 15.92 -19.75 -30.87
CA PRO A 191 16.36 -20.02 -32.23
C PRO A 191 17.89 -20.26 -32.30
N GLY A 192 18.30 -21.30 -33.04
CA GLY A 192 19.70 -21.70 -33.16
C GLY A 192 20.19 -22.72 -32.13
N PHE A 193 19.37 -23.08 -31.13
CA PHE A 193 19.75 -24.05 -30.09
C PHE A 193 18.96 -25.36 -30.19
N SER A 194 19.46 -26.33 -30.97
CA SER A 194 18.82 -27.63 -31.20
C SER A 194 19.59 -28.85 -30.68
N GLY A 195 20.80 -28.65 -30.14
CA GLY A 195 21.64 -29.75 -29.63
C GLY A 195 21.01 -30.50 -28.44
N ALA A 196 21.24 -31.80 -28.33
CA ALA A 196 20.77 -32.59 -27.20
C ALA A 196 21.36 -32.06 -25.87
N TRP A 197 20.56 -32.11 -24.80
CA TRP A 197 21.06 -31.81 -23.45
C TRP A 197 21.56 -33.08 -22.79
N GLU A 198 22.67 -32.96 -22.09
CA GLU A 198 23.24 -34.02 -21.24
C GLU A 198 23.04 -33.66 -19.78
N THR A 199 22.72 -34.65 -18.96
CA THR A 199 22.69 -34.49 -17.50
C THR A 199 24.09 -34.79 -16.93
N LYS A 200 24.69 -33.82 -16.22
CA LYS A 200 25.99 -33.96 -15.55
C LYS A 200 25.87 -33.65 -14.07
N ARG A 201 26.79 -34.15 -13.24
CA ARG A 201 26.84 -33.72 -11.83
C ARG A 201 27.43 -32.32 -11.77
N LEU A 202 26.96 -31.50 -10.84
CA LEU A 202 27.46 -30.12 -10.71
C LEU A 202 28.97 -30.08 -10.45
N GLY A 203 29.52 -31.03 -9.69
CA GLY A 203 30.96 -31.15 -9.45
C GLY A 203 31.79 -31.50 -10.69
N ASP A 204 31.17 -31.99 -11.76
CA ASP A 204 31.84 -32.27 -13.03
C ASP A 204 32.00 -31.00 -13.89
N VAL A 205 31.22 -29.95 -13.60
CA VAL A 205 31.16 -28.70 -14.39
C VAL A 205 31.52 -27.45 -13.59
N ALA A 206 31.65 -27.56 -12.26
CA ALA A 206 31.97 -26.46 -11.38
C ALA A 206 32.88 -26.89 -10.22
N HIS A 207 33.80 -26.01 -9.82
CA HIS A 207 34.59 -26.18 -8.61
C HIS A 207 33.78 -25.72 -7.39
N ILE A 208 33.31 -26.68 -6.60
CA ILE A 208 32.48 -26.41 -5.42
C ILE A 208 33.39 -26.30 -4.19
N LYS A 209 33.34 -25.15 -3.50
CA LYS A 209 34.07 -24.87 -2.26
C LYS A 209 33.23 -24.04 -1.29
N THR A 210 33.54 -24.13 0.00
CA THR A 210 32.94 -23.29 1.04
C THR A 210 33.82 -22.08 1.30
N GLY A 211 33.21 -20.94 1.66
CA GLY A 211 33.95 -19.77 2.14
C GLY A 211 34.68 -20.06 3.46
N SER A 212 35.77 -19.34 3.71
CA SER A 212 36.63 -19.50 4.89
C SER A 212 36.59 -18.30 5.86
N LYS A 213 35.66 -17.35 5.63
CA LYS A 213 35.52 -16.10 6.38
C LYS A 213 34.15 -16.02 7.05
N ASN A 214 34.07 -15.31 8.18
CA ASN A 214 32.85 -15.17 8.98
C ASN A 214 32.66 -13.73 9.47
N ASN A 215 31.61 -13.49 10.28
CA ASN A 215 31.28 -12.15 10.80
C ASN A 215 32.36 -11.51 11.68
N GLU A 216 33.29 -12.29 12.24
CA GLU A 216 34.39 -11.77 13.07
C GLU A 216 35.50 -11.16 12.20
N ASP A 217 35.58 -11.54 10.92
CA ASP A 217 36.52 -10.97 9.96
C ASP A 217 36.03 -9.64 9.35
N LYS A 218 34.84 -9.15 9.75
CA LYS A 218 34.23 -7.97 9.14
C LYS A 218 35.00 -6.69 9.48
N ASP A 219 35.01 -5.78 8.52
CA ASP A 219 35.51 -4.42 8.68
C ASP A 219 34.53 -3.49 7.96
N ASP A 220 33.89 -2.59 8.70
CA ASP A 220 32.88 -1.67 8.16
C ASP A 220 33.46 -0.77 7.06
N ASN A 221 34.78 -0.55 7.05
CA ASN A 221 35.51 0.19 6.02
C ASN A 221 36.20 -0.72 4.99
N GLY A 222 35.87 -2.02 5.00
CA GLY A 222 36.44 -3.02 4.10
C GLY A 222 36.25 -2.66 2.63
N GLN A 223 37.20 -3.04 1.77
CA GLN A 223 37.14 -2.79 0.32
C GLN A 223 36.37 -3.87 -0.47
N TYR A 224 36.21 -5.07 0.08
CA TYR A 224 35.58 -6.22 -0.59
C TYR A 224 34.28 -6.62 0.08
N PRO A 225 33.30 -7.17 -0.67
CA PRO A 225 32.08 -7.72 -0.08
C PRO A 225 32.37 -9.01 0.69
N LEU A 226 31.79 -9.11 1.89
CA LEU A 226 31.80 -10.30 2.73
C LEU A 226 30.38 -10.90 2.73
N TYR A 227 30.24 -12.02 2.04
CA TYR A 227 28.98 -12.78 1.99
C TYR A 227 28.93 -13.74 3.17
N VAL A 228 28.03 -13.47 4.11
CA VAL A 228 27.76 -14.29 5.29
C VAL A 228 26.34 -14.86 5.21
N ARG A 229 25.91 -15.60 6.23
CA ARG A 229 24.55 -16.15 6.34
C ARG A 229 23.53 -15.06 6.69
N SER A 230 23.46 -14.01 5.87
CA SER A 230 22.59 -12.84 6.04
C SER A 230 22.17 -12.31 4.67
N ALA A 231 21.01 -11.66 4.62
CA ALA A 231 20.60 -10.89 3.44
C ALA A 231 21.44 -9.62 3.26
N VAL A 232 22.10 -9.16 4.33
CA VAL A 232 23.01 -8.01 4.31
C VAL A 232 24.40 -8.49 3.89
N VAL A 233 24.95 -7.85 2.87
CA VAL A 233 26.34 -8.06 2.43
C VAL A 233 27.24 -7.18 3.29
N GLU A 234 28.11 -7.81 4.06
CA GLU A 234 29.09 -7.13 4.93
C GLU A 234 30.34 -6.72 4.14
N ARG A 235 31.35 -6.18 4.82
CA ARG A 235 32.60 -5.70 4.20
C ARG A 235 33.82 -6.30 4.88
N ILE A 236 34.92 -6.46 4.12
CA ILE A 236 36.20 -7.01 4.57
C ILE A 236 37.36 -6.45 3.73
N ASN A 237 38.59 -6.45 4.27
CA ASN A 237 39.79 -5.97 3.58
C ASN A 237 40.65 -7.06 2.91
N SER A 238 40.16 -8.30 2.85
CA SER A 238 40.79 -9.43 2.16
C SER A 238 39.75 -10.23 1.38
N TYR A 239 40.15 -10.94 0.32
CA TYR A 239 39.26 -11.77 -0.48
C TYR A 239 39.75 -13.22 -0.56
N CYS A 240 38.82 -14.16 -0.67
CA CYS A 240 39.13 -15.59 -0.82
C CYS A 240 38.89 -16.11 -2.24
N PHE A 241 38.19 -15.33 -3.07
CA PHE A 241 37.83 -15.67 -4.43
C PHE A 241 37.93 -14.42 -5.31
N ASP A 242 38.43 -14.60 -6.52
CA ASP A 242 38.47 -13.58 -7.58
C ASP A 242 37.90 -14.22 -8.85
N GLY A 243 36.73 -13.75 -9.28
CA GLY A 243 36.03 -14.26 -10.45
C GLY A 243 34.51 -14.38 -10.29
N GLU A 244 33.87 -14.92 -11.32
CA GLU A 244 32.44 -15.19 -11.33
C GLU A 244 32.13 -16.46 -10.53
N ALA A 245 31.18 -16.36 -9.60
CA ALA A 245 30.78 -17.46 -8.75
C ALA A 245 29.27 -17.45 -8.51
N ILE A 246 28.68 -18.64 -8.38
CA ILE A 246 27.32 -18.83 -7.89
C ILE A 246 27.41 -19.11 -6.38
N LEU A 247 26.80 -18.24 -5.58
CA LEU A 247 26.73 -18.41 -4.12
C LEU A 247 25.45 -19.14 -3.75
N VAL A 248 25.58 -20.20 -2.94
CA VAL A 248 24.46 -20.96 -2.39
C VAL A 248 24.61 -21.00 -0.88
N PRO A 249 23.60 -20.58 -0.09
CA PRO A 249 23.66 -20.66 1.36
C PRO A 249 23.70 -22.14 1.80
N GLY A 250 24.65 -22.47 2.69
CA GLY A 250 24.86 -23.85 3.17
C GLY A 250 23.91 -24.29 4.28
N GLU A 251 23.36 -23.35 5.06
CA GLU A 251 22.42 -23.59 6.17
C GLU A 251 21.50 -22.38 6.36
N GLY A 252 20.22 -22.62 6.71
CA GLY A 252 19.19 -21.58 6.94
C GLY A 252 18.54 -21.07 5.64
N GLY A 253 17.20 -21.06 5.59
CA GLY A 253 16.44 -20.49 4.47
C GLY A 253 16.45 -21.30 3.17
N ILE A 254 16.52 -22.63 3.24
CA ILE A 254 16.24 -23.52 2.08
C ILE A 254 14.72 -23.67 1.95
N GLU A 255 14.01 -22.57 1.73
CA GLU A 255 12.61 -22.60 1.31
C GLU A 255 12.49 -21.82 0.00
N ASN A 256 11.91 -22.48 -1.01
CA ASN A 256 11.74 -21.99 -2.37
C ASN A 256 10.75 -20.83 -2.48
#